data_AF-A0A1F3WTD5-F1
#
_entry.id   AF-A0A1F3WTD5-F1
#
_cell.length_a   1.000
_cell.length_b   1.000
_cell.length_c   1.000
_cell.angle_alpha   90.00
_cell.angle_beta   90.00
_cell.angle_gamma   90.00
#
_symmetry.space_group_name_H-M   'P 1'
#
loop_
_entity.id
_entity.type
_entity.pdbx_description
1 polymer ?
#
loop_
_entity_poly.entity_id
_entity_poly.type
_entity_poly.pdbx_seq_one_letter_code
_entity_poly.pdbx_strand_id
1 'polypeptide(L)'
;MKTRMIAIAVMSVLSVAVSNSVFAASGTKQPLTVNIKRLSLDTALRIGNAAIDKCRKEGVQITVTVVDRGGDVQVVLRDTLAMDISVSISLKKAYTAMAFNSPTSAMEDRFKGAYSVPKIDELLISAGGIPINIGGNIMGGIGVSGAPSGATDEACAKAGLAAVQDDLEME
;
A
#
# COMPACT_ATOMS: atom_id res chain seq x y z
N MET A 1 38.57 25.91 -88.57
CA MET A 1 39.29 24.61 -88.71
C MET A 1 39.84 24.23 -87.33
N LYS A 2 39.24 23.22 -86.69
CA LYS A 2 39.72 22.42 -85.54
C LYS A 2 40.24 23.12 -84.26
N THR A 3 39.50 22.89 -83.15
CA THR A 3 39.94 22.58 -81.76
C THR A 3 40.69 23.68 -80.97
N ARG A 4 40.44 23.97 -79.68
CA ARG A 4 40.03 23.15 -78.53
C ARG A 4 39.25 23.98 -77.48
N MET A 5 38.31 23.29 -76.82
CA MET A 5 37.73 23.64 -75.52
C MET A 5 38.81 23.64 -74.42
N ILE A 6 38.66 24.50 -73.41
CA ILE A 6 38.50 24.17 -71.99
C ILE A 6 38.12 25.46 -71.27
N ALA A 7 36.88 25.51 -70.77
CA ALA A 7 36.34 26.59 -69.96
C ALA A 7 36.50 26.27 -68.47
N ILE A 8 36.65 27.35 -67.71
CA ILE A 8 36.98 27.44 -66.29
C ILE A 8 35.80 26.98 -65.41
N ALA A 9 36.18 26.45 -64.24
CA ALA A 9 35.45 26.05 -63.04
C ALA A 9 34.02 26.60 -62.80
N VAL A 10 33.20 25.83 -62.08
CA VAL A 10 32.39 26.26 -60.89
C VAL A 10 31.51 25.09 -60.34
N MET A 11 31.51 24.97 -59.00
CA MET A 11 30.51 24.40 -58.07
C MET A 11 29.94 22.98 -58.24
N SER A 12 30.07 22.20 -57.16
CA SER A 12 28.89 21.79 -56.37
C SER A 12 29.33 21.22 -55.01
N VAL A 13 29.17 22.03 -53.96
CA VAL A 13 29.29 21.57 -52.57
C VAL A 13 27.97 20.89 -52.22
N LEU A 14 28.02 19.59 -51.96
CA LEU A 14 26.86 18.76 -51.63
C LEU A 14 26.43 19.04 -50.19
N SER A 15 25.41 19.87 -49.99
CA SER A 15 24.82 20.14 -48.68
C SER A 15 23.91 18.98 -48.26
N VAL A 16 24.37 18.15 -47.32
CA VAL A 16 23.52 17.16 -46.63
C VAL A 16 22.64 17.90 -45.64
N ALA A 17 21.35 18.03 -45.95
CA ALA A 17 20.35 18.53 -45.03
C ALA A 17 20.07 17.47 -43.95
N VAL A 18 20.65 17.65 -42.76
CA VAL A 18 20.28 16.86 -41.58
C VAL A 18 18.91 17.35 -41.11
N SER A 19 17.86 16.56 -41.34
CA SER A 19 16.54 16.80 -40.77
C SER A 19 16.62 16.64 -39.26
N ASN A 20 16.70 17.76 -38.54
CA ASN A 20 16.51 17.79 -37.09
C ASN A 20 15.06 17.45 -36.78
N SER A 21 14.81 16.19 -36.43
CA SER A 21 13.59 15.78 -35.74
C SER A 21 13.55 16.48 -34.38
N VAL A 22 12.79 17.56 -34.30
CA VAL A 22 12.44 18.21 -33.04
C VAL A 22 11.57 17.22 -32.27
N PHE A 23 12.18 16.46 -31.36
CA PHE A 23 11.45 15.85 -30.26
C PHE A 23 10.94 17.00 -29.39
N ALA A 24 9.72 17.46 -29.68
CA ALA A 24 8.98 18.28 -28.74
C ALA A 24 8.71 17.39 -27.52
N ALA A 25 9.54 17.53 -26.50
CA ALA A 25 9.24 17.02 -25.18
C ALA A 25 7.97 17.73 -24.71
N SER A 26 6.82 17.08 -24.88
CA SER A 26 5.58 17.47 -24.20
C SER A 26 5.80 17.26 -22.70
N GLY A 27 6.44 18.24 -22.05
CA GLY A 27 6.49 18.37 -20.61
C GLY A 27 5.10 18.70 -20.10
N THR A 28 4.27 17.68 -19.88
CA THR A 28 3.08 17.85 -19.04
C THR A 28 3.58 18.21 -17.65
N LYS A 29 3.28 19.45 -17.21
CA LYS A 29 3.66 19.95 -15.89
C LYS A 29 2.99 19.04 -14.86
N GLN A 30 3.78 18.18 -14.22
CA GLN A 30 3.27 17.26 -13.20
C GLN A 30 2.59 18.08 -12.09
N PRO A 31 1.38 17.68 -11.65
CA PRO A 31 0.70 18.40 -10.58
C PRO A 31 1.57 18.40 -9.32
N LEU A 32 1.60 19.54 -8.61
CA LEU A 32 2.37 19.69 -7.37
C LEU A 32 1.67 19.04 -6.17
N THR A 33 0.45 18.51 -6.35
CA THR A 33 -0.35 17.83 -5.34
C THR A 33 -1.06 16.62 -5.95
N VAL A 34 -1.43 15.68 -5.09
CA VAL A 34 -2.22 14.49 -5.46
C VAL A 34 -3.41 14.35 -4.53
N ASN A 35 -4.53 13.85 -5.05
CA ASN A 35 -5.69 13.50 -4.24
C ASN A 35 -5.53 12.08 -3.71
N ILE A 36 -5.83 11.87 -2.43
CA ILE A 36 -5.71 10.56 -1.76
C ILE A 36 -7.08 10.23 -1.15
N LYS A 37 -7.65 9.09 -1.54
CA LYS A 37 -8.84 8.53 -0.87
C LYS A 37 -8.46 8.07 0.55
N ARG A 38 -9.28 8.40 1.54
CA ARG A 38 -9.08 8.07 2.96
C ARG A 38 -10.35 7.43 3.52
N LEU A 39 -10.21 6.54 4.49
CA LEU A 39 -11.34 5.97 5.21
C LEU A 39 -12.01 7.06 6.07
N SER A 40 -13.34 7.05 6.07
CA SER A 40 -14.10 7.74 7.11
C SER A 40 -13.99 7.00 8.44
N LEU A 41 -14.25 7.71 9.54
CA LEU A 41 -14.33 7.10 10.87
C LEU A 41 -15.39 5.99 10.92
N ASP A 42 -16.56 6.22 10.30
CA ASP A 42 -17.66 5.24 10.30
C ASP A 42 -17.28 3.94 9.61
N THR A 43 -16.53 4.01 8.50
CA THR A 43 -16.00 2.81 7.83
C THR A 43 -14.98 2.10 8.72
N ALA A 44 -14.06 2.82 9.36
CA ALA A 44 -13.10 2.23 10.29
C ALA A 44 -13.78 1.55 11.50
N LEU A 45 -14.85 2.15 12.03
CA LEU A 45 -15.66 1.58 13.10
C LEU A 45 -16.40 0.32 12.65
N ARG A 46 -16.98 0.31 11.44
CA ARG A 46 -17.62 -0.88 10.86
C ARG A 46 -16.63 -2.04 10.74
N ILE A 47 -15.42 -1.78 10.25
CA ILE A 47 -14.34 -2.76 10.18
C ILE A 47 -14.03 -3.33 11.57
N GLY A 48 -13.80 -2.46 12.55
CA GLY A 48 -13.45 -2.87 13.91
C GLY A 48 -14.54 -3.73 14.55
N ASN A 49 -15.80 -3.30 14.47
CA ASN A 49 -16.93 -4.03 15.04
C ASN A 49 -17.09 -5.41 14.40
N ALA A 50 -17.00 -5.50 13.06
CA ALA A 50 -17.12 -6.78 12.36
C ALA A 50 -16.00 -7.77 12.72
N ALA A 51 -14.77 -7.29 12.95
CA ALA A 51 -13.66 -8.12 13.41
C ALA A 51 -13.90 -8.67 14.83
N ILE A 52 -14.36 -7.81 15.76
CA ILE A 52 -14.73 -8.20 17.12
C ILE A 52 -15.85 -9.26 17.07
N ASP A 53 -16.92 -9.00 16.30
CA ASP A 53 -18.07 -9.90 16.21
C ASP A 53 -17.70 -11.26 15.62
N LYS A 54 -16.78 -11.31 14.65
CA LYS A 54 -16.26 -12.57 14.11
C LYS A 54 -15.57 -13.40 15.18
N CYS A 55 -14.64 -12.82 15.92
CA CYS A 55 -13.89 -13.52 16.96
C CYS A 55 -14.78 -13.93 18.15
N ARG A 56 -15.75 -13.08 18.53
CA ARG A 56 -16.74 -13.41 19.58
C ARG A 56 -17.57 -14.64 19.26
N LYS A 57 -17.95 -14.84 17.99
CA LYS A 57 -18.67 -16.05 17.53
C LYS A 57 -17.85 -17.34 17.72
N GLU A 58 -16.53 -17.22 17.84
CA GLU A 58 -15.61 -18.33 18.09
C GLU A 58 -15.21 -18.45 19.57
N GLY A 59 -15.83 -17.65 20.45
CA GLY A 59 -15.52 -17.62 21.88
C GLY A 59 -14.19 -16.90 22.20
N VAL A 60 -13.67 -16.11 21.27
CA VAL A 60 -12.39 -15.42 21.39
C VAL A 60 -12.60 -13.93 21.60
N GLN A 61 -11.88 -13.34 22.55
CA GLN A 61 -11.88 -11.90 22.80
C GLN A 61 -10.55 -11.30 22.37
N ILE A 62 -10.61 -10.32 21.47
CA ILE A 62 -9.45 -9.73 20.80
C ILE A 62 -9.39 -8.22 20.97
N THR A 63 -8.26 -7.63 20.59
CA THR A 63 -8.16 -6.21 20.23
C THR A 63 -7.98 -6.08 18.73
N VAL A 64 -8.72 -5.16 18.12
CA VAL A 64 -8.53 -4.73 16.73
C VAL A 64 -8.11 -3.27 16.68
N THR A 65 -7.12 -2.97 15.83
CA THR A 65 -6.68 -1.61 15.51
C THR A 65 -6.83 -1.38 14.02
N VAL A 66 -7.41 -0.25 13.64
CA VAL A 66 -7.48 0.25 12.26
C VAL A 66 -6.65 1.52 12.17
N VAL A 67 -5.67 1.52 11.25
CA VAL A 67 -4.86 2.69 10.92
C VAL A 67 -5.21 3.18 9.53
N ASP A 68 -5.07 4.49 9.29
CA ASP A 68 -5.24 5.07 7.97
C ASP A 68 -3.98 4.89 7.10
N ARG A 69 -4.00 5.44 5.88
CA ARG A 69 -2.87 5.38 4.94
C ARG A 69 -1.61 6.11 5.44
N GLY A 70 -1.74 7.06 6.37
CA GLY A 70 -0.61 7.71 7.04
C GLY A 70 0.04 6.83 8.12
N GLY A 71 -0.67 5.79 8.57
CA GLY A 71 -0.27 4.98 9.71
C GLY A 71 -0.82 5.50 11.04
N ASP A 72 -1.67 6.53 10.99
CA ASP A 72 -2.29 7.09 12.18
C ASP A 72 -3.49 6.24 12.58
N VAL A 73 -3.64 6.04 13.89
CA VAL A 73 -4.74 5.27 14.46
C VAL A 73 -6.06 6.00 14.26
N GLN A 74 -7.02 5.33 13.64
CA GLN A 74 -8.40 5.81 13.57
C GLN A 74 -9.28 5.14 14.61
N VAL A 75 -9.12 3.83 14.81
CA VAL A 75 -9.96 3.03 15.71
C VAL A 75 -9.10 2.01 16.46
N VAL A 76 -9.35 1.89 17.76
CA VAL A 76 -8.88 0.76 18.59
C VAL A 76 -10.06 0.25 19.39
N LEU A 77 -10.43 -1.01 19.19
CA LEU A 77 -11.46 -1.68 19.99
C LEU A 77 -10.82 -2.85 20.70
N ARG A 78 -10.74 -2.78 22.02
CA ARG A 78 -10.29 -3.88 22.89
C ARG A 78 -11.51 -4.48 23.56
N ASP A 79 -11.73 -5.78 23.36
CA ASP A 79 -12.80 -6.49 24.05
C ASP A 79 -12.50 -6.64 25.55
N THR A 80 -13.54 -6.87 26.34
CA THR A 80 -13.52 -6.76 27.82
C THR A 80 -12.44 -7.63 28.46
N LEU A 81 -12.30 -8.88 28.00
CA LEU A 81 -11.35 -9.86 28.51
C LEU A 81 -10.13 -10.07 27.60
N ALA A 82 -9.99 -9.29 26.53
CA ALA A 82 -8.80 -9.37 25.70
C ALA A 82 -7.56 -8.92 26.49
N MET A 83 -6.40 -9.55 26.26
CA MET A 83 -5.16 -9.21 26.96
C MET A 83 -4.79 -7.73 26.79
N ASP A 84 -4.26 -7.06 27.80
CA ASP A 84 -3.84 -5.66 27.73
C ASP A 84 -2.76 -5.42 26.64
N ILE A 85 -1.79 -6.33 26.55
CA ILE A 85 -0.72 -6.30 25.54
C ILE A 85 -1.23 -6.40 24.10
N SER A 86 -2.46 -6.89 23.88
CA SER A 86 -3.01 -7.01 22.52
C SER A 86 -3.25 -5.65 21.84
N VAL A 87 -3.35 -4.56 22.61
CA VAL A 87 -3.46 -3.19 22.07
C VAL A 87 -2.20 -2.81 21.28
N SER A 88 -1.03 -2.94 21.90
CA SER A 88 0.23 -2.58 21.23
C SER A 88 0.55 -3.54 20.08
N ILE A 89 0.26 -4.83 20.24
CA ILE A 89 0.48 -5.85 19.20
C ILE A 89 -0.42 -5.59 17.98
N SER A 90 -1.72 -5.35 18.18
CA SER A 90 -2.66 -5.09 17.09
C SER A 90 -2.27 -3.83 16.31
N LEU A 91 -1.85 -2.76 17.00
CA LEU A 91 -1.34 -1.55 16.35
C LEU A 91 -0.12 -1.82 15.46
N LYS A 92 0.90 -2.51 15.97
CA LYS A 92 2.11 -2.81 15.19
C LYS A 92 1.80 -3.68 13.98
N LYS A 93 0.91 -4.68 14.12
CA LYS A 93 0.44 -5.50 12.99
C LYS A 93 -0.30 -4.66 11.94
N ALA A 94 -1.20 -3.77 12.36
CA ALA A 94 -1.97 -2.89 11.46
C ALA A 94 -1.04 -1.97 10.66
N TYR A 95 -0.13 -1.28 11.37
CA TYR A 95 0.86 -0.40 10.76
C TYR A 95 1.77 -1.15 9.79
N THR A 96 2.28 -2.31 10.19
CA THR A 96 3.15 -3.14 9.34
C THR A 96 2.42 -3.58 8.07
N ALA A 97 1.18 -4.04 8.19
CA ALA A 97 0.42 -4.49 7.04
C ALA A 97 0.15 -3.36 6.03
N MET A 98 -0.19 -2.16 6.54
CA MET A 98 -0.36 -0.96 5.72
C MET A 98 0.94 -0.54 5.05
N ALA A 99 2.02 -0.43 5.82
CA ALA A 99 3.32 0.08 5.35
C ALA A 99 3.91 -0.80 4.25
N PHE A 100 3.78 -2.12 4.38
CA PHE A 100 4.25 -3.07 3.37
C PHE A 100 3.21 -3.41 2.31
N ASN A 101 1.97 -2.93 2.46
CA ASN A 101 0.82 -3.33 1.65
C ASN A 101 0.72 -4.86 1.49
N SER A 102 0.88 -5.58 2.60
CA SER A 102 0.99 -7.03 2.60
C SER A 102 0.45 -7.58 3.92
N PRO A 103 -0.28 -8.71 3.91
CA PRO A 103 -0.57 -9.43 5.13
C PRO A 103 0.72 -9.73 5.91
N THR A 104 0.70 -9.58 7.23
CA THR A 104 1.87 -9.82 8.07
C THR A 104 2.30 -11.28 8.07
N SER A 105 1.35 -12.21 7.93
CA SER A 105 1.61 -13.65 7.74
C SER A 105 2.46 -13.94 6.51
N ALA A 106 2.25 -13.21 5.41
CA ALA A 106 2.98 -13.41 4.16
C ALA A 106 4.45 -12.94 4.23
N MET A 107 4.86 -12.32 5.34
CA MET A 107 6.18 -11.73 5.52
C MET A 107 7.06 -12.45 6.55
N GLU A 108 6.54 -13.46 7.26
CA GLU A 108 7.24 -14.14 8.36
C GLU A 108 8.61 -14.70 7.94
N ASP A 109 8.72 -15.19 6.71
CA ASP A 109 9.97 -15.72 6.16
C ASP A 109 10.82 -14.70 5.38
N ARG A 110 10.36 -13.46 5.22
CA ARG A 110 10.96 -12.48 4.30
C ARG A 110 12.26 -11.87 4.80
N PHE A 111 12.47 -11.82 6.13
CA PHE A 111 13.56 -11.02 6.72
C PHE A 111 14.42 -11.81 7.72
N LYS A 112 15.27 -12.69 7.18
CA LYS A 112 16.11 -13.63 7.97
C LYS A 112 17.56 -13.19 8.22
N GLY A 113 17.99 -12.05 7.69
CA GLY A 113 19.39 -11.59 7.74
C GLY A 113 19.75 -10.63 8.90
N ALA A 114 21.03 -10.32 9.05
CA ALA A 114 21.46 -9.19 9.86
C ALA A 114 20.83 -7.89 9.29
N TYR A 115 20.40 -6.99 10.18
CA TYR A 115 19.62 -5.78 9.83
C TYR A 115 18.26 -6.06 9.17
N SER A 116 17.64 -7.20 9.49
CA SER A 116 16.27 -7.49 9.11
C SER A 116 15.31 -6.37 9.56
N VAL A 117 14.37 -6.03 8.68
CA VAL A 117 13.30 -5.05 8.91
C VAL A 117 12.53 -5.21 10.24
N PRO A 118 12.26 -6.42 10.79
CA PRO A 118 11.59 -6.58 12.08
C PRO A 118 12.32 -5.99 13.30
N LYS A 119 13.50 -5.40 13.13
CA LYS A 119 14.25 -4.71 14.21
C LYS A 119 13.81 -3.26 14.44
N ILE A 120 12.87 -2.76 13.65
CA ILE A 120 12.24 -1.44 13.85
C ILE A 120 11.11 -1.62 14.87
N ASP A 121 11.12 -0.82 15.95
CA ASP A 121 10.24 -1.00 17.11
C ASP A 121 8.75 -0.94 16.77
N GLU A 122 8.38 -0.20 15.72
CA GLU A 122 7.02 -0.01 15.24
C GLU A 122 6.48 -1.20 14.44
N LEU A 123 7.36 -2.08 13.95
CA LEU A 123 6.98 -3.18 13.07
C LEU A 123 6.75 -4.48 13.85
N LEU A 124 5.77 -5.26 13.43
CA LEU A 124 5.55 -6.60 13.90
C LEU A 124 5.09 -7.52 12.76
N ILE A 125 5.96 -8.47 12.43
CA ILE A 125 5.74 -9.44 11.37
C ILE A 125 5.32 -10.76 12.01
N SER A 126 4.01 -10.85 12.25
CA SER A 126 3.31 -12.05 12.71
C SER A 126 1.87 -11.96 12.25
N ALA A 127 1.29 -13.08 11.81
CA ALA A 127 -0.09 -13.16 11.31
C ALA A 127 -1.11 -12.39 12.19
N GLY A 128 -2.06 -11.71 11.55
CA GLY A 128 -3.09 -10.89 12.20
C GLY A 128 -3.19 -9.46 11.69
N GLY A 129 -2.24 -9.02 10.85
CA GLY A 129 -2.30 -7.74 10.15
C GLY A 129 -2.64 -7.93 8.67
N ILE A 130 -3.58 -7.15 8.13
CA ILE A 130 -3.88 -7.09 6.68
C ILE A 130 -3.97 -5.64 6.19
N PRO A 131 -3.53 -5.35 4.95
CA PRO A 131 -3.74 -4.04 4.34
C PRO A 131 -5.21 -3.86 3.95
N ILE A 132 -5.69 -2.62 4.02
CA ILE A 132 -6.94 -2.21 3.38
C ILE A 132 -6.56 -1.69 1.99
N ASN A 133 -6.52 -2.59 1.01
CA ASN A 133 -6.20 -2.26 -0.38
C ASN A 133 -7.42 -2.50 -1.27
N ILE A 134 -7.97 -1.42 -1.80
CA ILE A 134 -9.17 -1.44 -2.64
C ILE A 134 -8.80 -0.90 -4.03
N GLY A 135 -8.86 -1.77 -5.04
CA GLY A 135 -8.54 -1.40 -6.42
C GLY A 135 -7.14 -0.80 -6.62
N GLY A 136 -6.15 -1.25 -5.82
CA GLY A 136 -4.78 -0.72 -5.85
C GLY A 136 -4.55 0.51 -4.97
N ASN A 137 -5.61 1.06 -4.35
CA ASN A 137 -5.50 2.16 -3.38
C ASN A 137 -5.33 1.59 -1.99
N ILE A 138 -4.17 1.83 -1.38
CA ILE A 138 -3.93 1.52 0.03
C ILE A 138 -4.65 2.60 0.84
N MET A 139 -5.71 2.22 1.54
CA MET A 139 -6.52 3.12 2.36
C MET A 139 -6.12 3.06 3.84
N GLY A 140 -5.43 2.00 4.26
CA GLY A 140 -5.03 1.79 5.65
C GLY A 140 -4.57 0.37 5.94
N GLY A 141 -4.65 -0.03 7.20
CA GLY A 141 -4.35 -1.39 7.66
C GLY A 141 -5.19 -1.78 8.87
N ILE A 142 -5.45 -3.08 8.99
CA ILE A 142 -6.18 -3.69 10.10
C ILE A 142 -5.20 -4.62 10.81
N GLY A 143 -5.14 -4.54 12.13
CA GLY A 143 -4.36 -5.46 12.94
C GLY A 143 -5.22 -6.02 14.06
N VAL A 144 -5.12 -7.32 14.29
CA VAL A 144 -5.82 -8.05 15.34
C VAL A 144 -4.83 -8.81 16.22
N SER A 145 -5.10 -8.85 17.51
CA SER A 145 -4.32 -9.61 18.48
C SER A 145 -5.20 -10.09 19.63
N GLY A 146 -4.86 -11.25 20.20
CA GLY A 146 -5.49 -11.81 21.41
C GLY A 146 -6.09 -13.19 21.18
N ALA A 147 -6.18 -13.66 19.93
CA ALA A 147 -6.62 -15.01 19.66
C ALA A 147 -5.54 -16.07 19.98
N PRO A 148 -5.92 -17.35 20.13
CA PRO A 148 -4.95 -18.44 20.37
C PRO A 148 -3.90 -18.60 19.27
N SER A 149 -4.16 -18.08 18.07
CA SER A 149 -3.20 -18.08 16.96
C SER A 149 -3.31 -16.80 16.12
N GLY A 150 -2.20 -16.38 15.51
CA GLY A 150 -2.20 -15.26 14.57
C GLY A 150 -3.04 -15.52 13.31
N ALA A 151 -3.27 -16.78 12.95
CA ALA A 151 -4.18 -17.14 11.86
C ALA A 151 -5.64 -16.82 12.22
N THR A 152 -6.05 -17.05 13.47
CA THR A 152 -7.36 -16.65 13.99
C THR A 152 -7.48 -15.12 14.04
N ASP A 153 -6.43 -14.42 14.50
CA ASP A 153 -6.39 -12.96 14.45
C ASP A 153 -6.62 -12.45 13.01
N GLU A 154 -5.92 -13.03 12.03
CA GLU A 154 -6.01 -12.61 10.63
C GLU A 154 -7.39 -12.90 10.03
N ALA A 155 -8.02 -14.02 10.40
CA ALA A 155 -9.37 -14.34 9.98
C ALA A 155 -10.39 -13.29 10.49
N CYS A 156 -10.23 -12.80 11.72
CA CYS A 156 -11.05 -11.73 12.27
C CYS A 156 -10.77 -10.38 11.56
N ALA A 157 -9.50 -10.08 11.27
CA ALA A 157 -9.14 -8.89 10.48
C ALA A 157 -9.78 -8.92 9.08
N LYS A 158 -9.74 -10.07 8.39
CA LYS A 158 -10.35 -10.30 7.08
C LYS A 158 -11.87 -10.13 7.12
N ALA A 159 -12.53 -10.63 8.15
CA ALA A 159 -13.96 -10.42 8.35
C ALA A 159 -14.30 -8.93 8.55
N GLY A 160 -13.43 -8.19 9.25
CA GLY A 160 -13.53 -6.74 9.38
C GLY A 160 -13.51 -6.02 8.02
N LEU A 161 -12.54 -6.33 7.17
CA LEU A 161 -12.44 -5.76 5.82
C LEU A 161 -13.65 -6.13 4.95
N ALA A 162 -14.03 -7.40 4.96
CA ALA A 162 -15.13 -7.92 4.13
C ALA A 162 -16.47 -7.21 4.41
N ALA A 163 -16.68 -6.68 5.63
CA ALA A 163 -17.91 -5.96 5.99
C ALA A 163 -18.10 -4.60 5.29
N VAL A 164 -17.07 -4.10 4.61
CA VAL A 164 -17.07 -2.81 3.91
C VAL A 164 -16.46 -2.88 2.51
N GLN A 165 -15.95 -4.03 2.09
CA GLN A 165 -15.14 -4.14 0.88
C GLN A 165 -15.95 -3.77 -0.38
N ASP A 166 -17.14 -4.35 -0.55
CA ASP A 166 -18.00 -4.07 -1.70
C ASP A 166 -18.40 -2.58 -1.76
N ASP A 167 -18.74 -1.98 -0.61
CA ASP A 167 -19.06 -0.55 -0.52
C ASP A 167 -17.88 0.32 -0.98
N LEU A 168 -16.66 -0.02 -0.58
CA LEU A 168 -15.45 0.71 -0.95
C LEU A 168 -15.05 0.52 -2.42
N GLU A 169 -15.35 -0.64 -3.02
CA GLU A 169 -15.09 -0.92 -4.44
C GLU A 169 -16.02 -0.13 -5.37
N MET A 170 -17.19 0.30 -4.87
CA MET A 170 -18.17 1.08 -5.63
C MET A 170 -17.94 2.61 -5.59
N GLU A 171 -16.99 3.10 -4.79
CA GLU A 171 -16.56 4.52 -4.67
C GLU A 171 -15.46 4.91 -5.67
#